data_AF-A0A960LVP0-F1
#
_entry.id   AF-A0A960LVP0-F1
#
_cell.length_a   1.000
_cell.length_b   1.000
_cell.length_c   1.000
_cell.angle_alpha   90.00
_cell.angle_beta   90.00
_cell.angle_gamma   90.00
#
_symmetry.space_group_name_H-M   'P 1'
#
loop_
_entity.id
_entity.type
_entity.pdbx_description
1 polymer ?
#
loop_
_entity_poly.entity_id
_entity_poly.type
_entity_poly.pdbx_seq_one_letter_code
_entity_poly.pdbx_strand_id
1 'polypeptide(L)'
;DHVPYIYFNGRVDLPSKPTGNVYTPAILRQMNQKVAKISMGPYHQPSGTLLDPYKHGDNDYYDLWGFKNYGMARILTKEEVLTLTDTPPTQLQDAPLYLEIFHHPSIKHPSIERNRDGRLYPGVGISQAVLPLSEENLKTLFGNIYTARFIVKDEVASRYGSSFKAGKDCRMCVPLKGVPDGTYEFYYGIGYKVLATGLRTKLPSNHPLYTFTPEHVQTLYNLGIEWLTPFSPAAKIPGLLPSRYVYYRDGDLYAMGAPLMKKDDASLVNFIQNEYLKQQNAPTYRPYIPFDDSPPPFDKDGKIDPDFLKQYGILVPPKHYLVLGDNYAMSADSRDFGFVPESNIRGAPAYIFWPPGPHMGPLLQPTYPLFNSPRFAIWCLVIVIFIIWWIRHHKQNKLPIKIDEH
;
A
#
# COMPACT_ATOMS: atom_id res chain seq x y z
N ASP A 1 -6.44 -7.02 10.47
CA ASP A 1 -5.22 -6.54 9.80
C ASP A 1 -5.15 -5.04 9.83
N HIS A 2 -3.93 -4.50 9.89
CA HIS A 2 -3.67 -3.08 9.69
C HIS A 2 -4.12 -2.71 8.27
N VAL A 3 -4.86 -1.62 8.13
CA VAL A 3 -5.25 -1.10 6.82
C VAL A 3 -4.37 0.11 6.55
N PRO A 4 -3.28 -0.06 5.78
CA PRO A 4 -2.24 0.96 5.67
C PRO A 4 -2.73 2.13 4.82
N TYR A 5 -2.24 3.33 5.14
CA TYR A 5 -2.39 4.50 4.29
C TYR A 5 -1.50 4.38 3.04
N ILE A 6 -2.00 4.85 1.90
CA ILE A 6 -1.21 4.83 0.65
C ILE A 6 -0.09 5.88 0.69
N TYR A 7 -0.42 7.10 1.14
CA TYR A 7 0.52 8.23 1.28
C TYR A 7 0.16 9.06 2.52
N PHE A 8 1.14 9.65 3.20
CA PHE A 8 0.89 10.52 4.34
C PHE A 8 0.07 11.77 3.98
N ASN A 9 0.34 12.41 2.83
CA ASN A 9 -0.47 13.53 2.35
C ASN A 9 -1.82 13.10 1.73
N GLY A 10 -1.97 11.82 1.41
CA GLY A 10 -3.09 11.30 0.64
C GLY A 10 -3.20 12.02 -0.71
N ARG A 11 -4.43 12.36 -1.12
CA ARG A 11 -4.67 13.19 -2.30
C ARG A 11 -4.63 14.67 -1.91
N VAL A 12 -3.89 15.47 -2.67
CA VAL A 12 -3.74 16.92 -2.41
C VAL A 12 -4.51 17.72 -3.45
N ASP A 13 -5.52 18.47 -3.02
CA ASP A 13 -6.18 19.46 -3.87
C ASP A 13 -5.41 20.78 -3.77
N LEU A 14 -4.88 21.24 -4.91
CA LEU A 14 -4.12 22.49 -5.05
C LEU A 14 -4.91 23.53 -5.85
N PRO A 15 -4.70 24.84 -5.59
CA PRO A 15 -5.27 25.90 -6.42
C PRO A 15 -4.75 25.83 -7.86
N SER A 16 -5.44 26.47 -8.79
CA SER A 16 -5.03 26.52 -10.20
C SER A 16 -3.80 27.41 -10.44
N LYS A 17 -3.61 28.43 -9.60
CA LYS A 17 -2.47 29.36 -9.66
C LYS A 17 -1.71 29.36 -8.33
N PRO A 18 -0.38 29.47 -8.35
CA PRO A 18 0.41 29.59 -7.13
C PRO A 18 0.31 31.01 -6.55
N THR A 19 0.55 31.11 -5.25
CA THR A 19 0.85 32.39 -4.57
C THR A 19 2.37 32.48 -4.49
N GLY A 20 2.97 33.35 -5.30
CA GLY A 20 4.41 33.30 -5.57
C GLY A 20 4.77 32.00 -6.28
N ASN A 21 5.68 31.20 -5.71
CA ASN A 21 6.11 29.92 -6.28
C ASN A 21 5.43 28.70 -5.66
N VAL A 22 4.54 28.91 -4.68
CA VAL A 22 3.92 27.82 -3.90
C VAL A 22 2.42 27.79 -4.15
N TYR A 23 1.90 26.60 -4.48
CA TYR A 23 0.49 26.34 -4.63
C TYR A 23 -0.13 26.18 -3.23
N THR A 24 -0.88 27.18 -2.80
CA THR A 24 -1.42 27.27 -1.43
C THR A 24 -2.77 27.99 -1.41
N PRO A 25 -3.74 27.57 -0.58
CA PRO A 25 -3.68 26.48 0.38
C PRO A 25 -3.74 25.08 -0.26
N ALA A 26 -3.06 24.11 0.35
CA ALA A 26 -3.18 22.71 0.02
C ALA A 26 -4.27 22.07 0.90
N ILE A 27 -5.23 21.38 0.28
CA ILE A 27 -6.26 20.60 1.01
C ILE A 27 -5.89 19.13 0.91
N LEU A 28 -5.63 18.49 2.05
CA LEU A 28 -5.29 17.09 2.13
C LEU A 28 -6.54 16.24 2.24
N ARG A 29 -6.58 15.16 1.46
CA ARG A 29 -7.64 14.16 1.49
C ARG A 29 -7.11 12.78 1.80
N GLN A 30 -7.78 12.12 2.73
CA GLN A 30 -7.55 10.71 3.02
C GLN A 30 -8.87 9.97 2.87
N MET A 31 -8.85 8.79 2.23
CA MET A 31 -10.07 8.06 1.85
C MET A 31 -11.09 8.96 1.13
N ASN A 32 -10.59 9.86 0.28
CA ASN A 32 -11.32 10.91 -0.42
C ASN A 32 -12.07 11.95 0.47
N GLN A 33 -11.89 11.92 1.79
CA GLN A 33 -12.42 12.93 2.72
C GLN A 33 -11.42 14.05 2.94
N LYS A 34 -11.88 15.31 2.98
CA LYS A 34 -11.01 16.45 3.32
C LYS A 34 -10.71 16.40 4.81
N VAL A 35 -9.44 16.23 5.17
CA VAL A 35 -9.02 16.04 6.58
C VAL A 35 -8.19 17.19 7.13
N ALA A 36 -7.45 17.90 6.27
CA ALA A 36 -6.60 18.99 6.70
C ALA A 36 -6.42 20.05 5.61
N LYS A 37 -6.07 21.26 6.04
CA LYS A 37 -5.68 22.38 5.19
C LYS A 37 -4.34 22.91 5.66
N ILE A 38 -3.38 23.03 4.75
CA ILE A 38 -2.07 23.63 5.01
C ILE A 38 -1.89 24.87 4.12
N SER A 39 -1.58 26.01 4.74
CA SER A 39 -1.52 27.30 4.07
C SER A 39 -0.17 27.99 4.33
N MET A 40 0.30 28.79 3.40
CA MET A 40 1.46 29.66 3.61
C MET A 40 1.01 30.93 4.34
N GLY A 41 1.63 31.22 5.48
CA GLY A 41 1.44 32.48 6.19
C GLY A 41 2.17 33.66 5.52
N PRO A 42 1.95 34.90 6.00
CA PRO A 42 2.57 36.12 5.45
C PRO A 42 4.10 36.09 5.42
N TYR A 43 4.73 35.35 6.33
CA TYR A 43 6.20 35.19 6.43
C TYR A 43 6.73 33.94 5.72
N HIS A 44 5.98 33.39 4.76
CA HIS A 44 6.29 32.14 4.06
C HIS A 44 6.47 30.93 5.00
N GLN A 45 5.90 30.98 6.20
CA GLN A 45 5.88 29.84 7.11
C GLN A 45 4.60 29.03 6.87
N PRO A 46 4.69 27.74 6.56
CA PRO A 46 3.52 26.90 6.41
C PRO A 46 2.85 26.65 7.76
N SER A 47 1.52 26.67 7.79
CA SER A 47 0.71 26.36 8.97
C SER A 47 -0.48 25.51 8.56
N GLY A 48 -0.68 24.42 9.30
CA GLY A 48 -1.75 23.46 9.05
C GLY A 48 -2.86 23.52 10.08
N THR A 49 -4.06 23.12 9.65
CA THR A 49 -5.25 22.97 10.48
C THR A 49 -6.00 21.72 10.06
N LEU A 50 -6.49 20.94 11.03
CA LEU A 50 -7.47 19.89 10.75
C LEU A 50 -8.78 20.53 10.30
N LEU A 51 -9.54 19.80 9.49
CA LEU A 51 -10.87 20.20 9.02
C LEU A 51 -11.94 19.39 9.76
N ASP A 52 -13.14 19.95 9.86
CA ASP A 52 -14.29 19.23 10.45
C ASP A 52 -14.56 17.91 9.69
N PRO A 53 -14.93 16.84 10.40
CA PRO A 53 -15.24 16.76 11.84
C PRO A 53 -14.01 16.57 12.77
N TYR A 54 -12.80 16.54 12.23
CA TYR A 54 -11.59 16.18 12.98
C TYR A 54 -10.95 17.35 13.76
N LYS A 55 -11.42 18.58 13.51
CA LYS A 55 -10.86 19.80 14.12
C LYS A 55 -11.34 20.00 15.56
N HIS A 56 -10.68 19.33 16.50
CA HIS A 56 -10.96 19.49 17.93
C HIS A 56 -9.67 19.60 18.75
N GLY A 57 -9.69 20.37 19.84
CA GLY A 57 -8.58 20.48 20.79
C GLY A 57 -7.24 20.88 20.16
N ASP A 58 -6.18 20.28 20.67
CA ASP A 58 -4.79 20.52 20.26
C ASP A 58 -4.22 19.30 19.51
N ASN A 59 -5.05 18.59 18.76
CA ASN A 59 -4.65 17.39 18.05
C ASN A 59 -3.89 17.69 16.75
N ASP A 60 -3.22 16.67 16.24
CA ASP A 60 -2.43 16.72 15.02
C ASP A 60 -2.92 15.68 14.01
N TYR A 61 -2.31 15.67 12.83
CA TYR A 61 -2.69 14.81 11.71
C TYR A 61 -2.44 13.33 11.96
N TYR A 62 -1.37 12.98 12.70
CA TYR A 62 -1.07 11.60 13.06
C TYR A 62 -2.07 10.99 14.07
N ASP A 63 -2.95 11.79 14.68
CA ASP A 63 -4.02 11.26 15.55
C ASP A 63 -5.16 10.61 14.74
N LEU A 64 -5.22 10.88 13.43
CA LEU A 64 -6.25 10.33 12.55
C LEU A 64 -6.03 8.83 12.32
N TRP A 65 -7.10 8.04 12.44
CA TRP A 65 -7.29 6.64 12.03
C TRP A 65 -6.08 5.69 12.20
N GLY A 66 -5.27 5.89 13.24
CA GLY A 66 -4.18 5.00 13.61
C GLY A 66 -2.81 5.31 12.97
N PHE A 67 -2.61 6.51 12.40
CA PHE A 67 -1.29 6.92 11.86
C PHE A 67 -0.14 6.77 12.85
N LYS A 68 -0.37 6.92 14.17
CA LYS A 68 0.67 6.72 15.21
C LYS A 68 1.33 5.36 15.16
N ASN A 69 0.58 4.32 14.81
CA ASN A 69 1.05 2.93 14.80
C ASN A 69 1.53 2.49 13.40
N TYR A 70 1.73 3.44 12.49
CA TYR A 70 2.06 3.19 11.09
C TYR A 70 3.29 3.98 10.66
N GLY A 71 4.25 3.28 10.05
CA GLY A 71 5.40 3.89 9.41
C GLY A 71 5.52 3.45 7.96
N MET A 72 5.80 4.38 7.04
CA MET A 72 6.31 4.02 5.72
C MET A 72 7.80 3.80 5.82
N ALA A 73 8.36 2.83 5.11
CA ALA A 73 9.75 2.43 5.33
C ALA A 73 10.53 2.17 4.06
N ARG A 74 11.84 2.40 4.13
CA ARG A 74 12.81 1.93 3.13
C ARG A 74 14.05 1.40 3.84
N ILE A 75 14.82 0.58 3.14
CA ILE A 75 16.08 0.05 3.63
C ILE A 75 17.23 0.89 3.07
N LEU A 76 18.19 1.22 3.92
CA LEU A 76 19.38 2.01 3.61
C LEU A 76 20.66 1.23 3.88
N THR A 77 21.72 1.51 3.12
CA THR A 77 23.09 1.19 3.51
C THR A 77 23.58 2.15 4.60
N LYS A 78 24.73 1.85 5.21
CA LYS A 78 25.35 2.74 6.21
C LYS A 78 25.65 4.12 5.62
N GLU A 79 26.22 4.17 4.43
CA GLU A 79 26.55 5.40 3.71
C GLU A 79 25.29 6.21 3.40
N GLU A 80 24.20 5.54 3.01
CA GLU A 80 22.91 6.18 2.77
C GLU A 80 22.31 6.74 4.07
N VAL A 81 22.41 6.05 5.22
CA VAL A 81 21.97 6.61 6.50
C VAL A 81 22.71 7.90 6.83
N LEU A 82 24.03 7.90 6.66
CA LEU A 82 24.89 9.05 6.97
C LEU A 82 24.66 10.25 6.05
N THR A 83 24.14 10.03 4.84
CA THR A 83 23.90 11.07 3.85
C THR A 83 22.44 11.51 3.77
N LEU A 84 21.49 10.62 4.06
CA LEU A 84 20.07 10.82 3.87
C LEU A 84 19.29 10.98 5.17
N THR A 85 19.93 10.89 6.34
CA THR A 85 19.25 11.06 7.64
C THR A 85 20.01 12.02 8.55
N ASP A 86 19.35 12.49 9.61
CA ASP A 86 20.00 13.28 10.68
C ASP A 86 20.68 12.42 11.76
N THR A 87 20.80 11.10 11.52
CA THR A 87 21.37 10.19 12.51
C THR A 87 22.89 10.40 12.58
N PRO A 88 23.45 10.80 13.73
CA PRO A 88 24.88 11.00 13.84
C PRO A 88 25.63 9.65 13.82
N PRO A 89 26.85 9.57 13.26
CA PRO A 89 27.64 8.34 13.21
C PRO A 89 27.84 7.67 14.58
N THR A 90 27.90 8.46 15.66
CA THR A 90 28.09 7.99 17.04
C THR A 90 26.90 7.22 17.60
N GLN A 91 25.69 7.42 17.03
CA GLN A 91 24.47 6.72 17.44
C GLN A 91 24.15 5.54 16.51
N LEU A 92 24.93 5.33 15.46
CA LEU A 92 24.69 4.29 14.47
C LEU A 92 25.38 2.99 14.89
N GLN A 93 24.58 2.03 15.35
CA GLN A 93 25.05 0.66 15.63
C GLN A 93 25.49 -0.01 14.32
N ASP A 94 26.53 -0.83 14.37
CA ASP A 94 26.99 -1.53 13.17
C ASP A 94 25.99 -2.63 12.76
N ALA A 95 25.54 -2.56 11.50
CA ALA A 95 24.58 -3.48 10.92
C ALA A 95 24.76 -3.56 9.40
N PRO A 96 24.44 -4.70 8.76
CA PRO A 96 24.47 -4.84 7.31
C PRO A 96 23.64 -3.78 6.58
N LEU A 97 22.46 -3.46 7.10
CA LEU A 97 21.52 -2.49 6.55
C LEU A 97 20.71 -1.84 7.68
N TYR A 98 19.97 -0.79 7.35
CA TYR A 98 19.16 -0.04 8.28
C TYR A 98 17.75 0.17 7.72
N LEU A 99 16.74 0.02 8.56
CA LEU A 99 15.37 0.36 8.22
C LEU A 99 15.14 1.83 8.59
N GLU A 100 14.94 2.67 7.58
CA GLU A 100 14.44 4.02 7.77
C GLU A 100 12.91 3.99 7.81
N ILE A 101 12.35 4.60 8.85
CA ILE A 101 10.92 4.65 9.12
C ILE A 101 10.49 6.11 9.11
N PHE A 102 9.57 6.44 8.23
CA PHE A 102 8.87 7.71 8.15
C PHE A 102 7.56 7.56 8.91
N HIS A 103 7.32 8.39 9.92
CA HIS A 103 6.19 8.23 10.83
C HIS A 103 5.61 9.58 11.27
N HIS A 104 4.45 9.51 11.94
CA HIS A 104 3.81 10.64 12.61
C HIS A 104 3.68 11.91 11.72
N PRO A 105 2.96 11.80 10.59
CA PRO A 105 2.68 12.97 9.75
C PRO A 105 2.03 14.10 10.57
N SER A 106 2.53 15.32 10.46
CA SER A 106 2.11 16.47 11.28
C SER A 106 1.72 17.68 10.45
N ILE A 107 0.57 18.28 10.78
CA ILE A 107 0.15 19.58 10.26
C ILE A 107 0.70 20.76 11.10
N LYS A 108 1.26 20.48 12.27
CA LYS A 108 1.90 21.48 13.14
C LYS A 108 3.34 21.80 12.73
N HIS A 109 4.00 20.85 12.06
CA HIS A 109 5.36 21.03 11.52
C HIS A 109 5.44 20.80 10.01
N PRO A 110 4.61 21.47 9.21
CA PRO A 110 4.48 21.20 7.78
C PRO A 110 5.79 21.41 7.01
N SER A 111 5.95 20.67 5.92
CA SER A 111 7.12 20.74 5.04
C SER A 111 6.72 21.24 3.65
N ILE A 112 7.69 21.78 2.89
CA ILE A 112 7.46 22.14 1.48
C ILE A 112 7.82 20.93 0.62
N GLU A 113 6.86 20.48 -0.17
CA GLU A 113 7.00 19.33 -1.04
C GLU A 113 6.86 19.73 -2.51
N ARG A 114 7.27 18.82 -3.40
CA ARG A 114 7.10 18.94 -4.84
C ARG A 114 6.34 17.73 -5.37
N ASN A 115 5.23 17.97 -6.06
CA ASN A 115 4.47 16.88 -6.69
C ASN A 115 5.12 16.43 -8.03
N ARG A 116 4.54 15.40 -8.66
CA ARG A 116 5.01 14.86 -9.95
C ARG A 116 4.99 15.87 -11.10
N ASP A 117 4.11 16.87 -11.06
CA ASP A 117 4.05 17.96 -12.04
C ASP A 117 5.08 19.07 -11.76
N GLY A 118 5.94 18.88 -10.76
CA GLY A 118 6.94 19.87 -10.35
C GLY A 118 6.37 21.03 -9.52
N ARG A 119 5.10 20.99 -9.11
CA ARG A 119 4.45 22.05 -8.34
C ARG A 119 4.87 21.98 -6.88
N LEU A 120 5.32 23.10 -6.34
CA LEU A 120 5.63 23.24 -4.91
C LEU A 120 4.36 23.49 -4.11
N TYR A 121 4.18 22.79 -3.00
CA TYR A 121 3.04 22.96 -2.10
C TYR A 121 3.43 22.63 -0.65
N PRO A 122 2.71 23.15 0.35
CA PRO A 122 2.95 22.75 1.73
C PRO A 122 2.24 21.42 2.04
N GLY A 123 3.03 20.40 2.39
CA GLY A 123 2.59 19.08 2.84
C GLY A 123 2.77 18.90 4.35
N VAL A 124 2.44 17.72 4.85
CA VAL A 124 2.68 17.38 6.27
C VAL A 124 4.18 17.34 6.57
N GLY A 125 4.54 17.64 7.81
CA GLY A 125 5.83 17.28 8.37
C GLY A 125 5.89 15.78 8.61
N ILE A 126 7.08 15.21 8.55
CA ILE A 126 7.29 13.78 8.80
C ILE A 126 8.44 13.63 9.79
N SER A 127 8.28 12.71 10.73
CA SER A 127 9.35 12.27 11.65
C SER A 127 10.10 11.10 11.03
N GLN A 128 11.40 11.02 11.30
CA GLN A 128 12.26 9.94 10.82
C GLN A 128 12.86 9.16 12.00
N ALA A 129 12.82 7.84 11.91
CA ALA A 129 13.49 6.92 12.80
C ALA A 129 14.36 5.95 11.98
N VAL A 130 15.44 5.45 12.58
CA VAL A 130 16.39 4.54 11.93
C VAL A 130 16.65 3.37 12.86
N LEU A 131 16.40 2.17 12.36
CA LEU A 131 16.54 0.91 13.11
C LEU A 131 17.60 0.03 12.41
N PRO A 132 18.68 -0.38 13.10
CA PRO A 132 19.64 -1.34 12.54
C PRO A 132 18.98 -2.70 12.27
N LEU A 133 19.31 -3.32 11.13
CA LEU A 133 18.81 -4.65 10.76
C LEU A 133 19.93 -5.68 10.83
N SER A 134 19.77 -6.66 11.72
CA SER A 134 20.67 -7.82 11.77
C SER A 134 20.50 -8.73 10.54
N GLU A 135 21.44 -9.65 10.34
CA GLU A 135 21.31 -10.67 9.27
C GLU A 135 20.02 -11.52 9.44
N GLU A 136 19.59 -11.80 10.66
CA GLU A 136 18.34 -12.51 10.94
C GLU A 136 17.11 -11.68 10.55
N ASN A 137 17.13 -10.36 10.80
CA ASN A 137 16.07 -9.48 10.33
C ASN A 137 16.02 -9.47 8.80
N LEU A 138 17.18 -9.42 8.13
CA LEU A 138 17.24 -9.48 6.66
C LEU A 138 16.72 -10.82 6.11
N LYS A 139 17.04 -11.95 6.75
CA LYS A 139 16.48 -13.26 6.39
C LYS A 139 14.96 -13.29 6.57
N THR A 140 14.45 -12.70 7.66
CA THR A 140 13.02 -12.58 7.92
C THR A 140 12.31 -11.75 6.85
N LEU A 141 12.88 -10.59 6.47
CA LEU A 141 12.35 -9.77 5.39
C LEU A 141 12.36 -10.49 4.04
N PHE A 142 13.49 -11.14 3.70
CA PHE A 142 13.63 -11.87 2.43
C PHE A 142 12.68 -13.07 2.36
N GLY A 143 12.55 -13.82 3.46
CA GLY A 143 11.63 -14.95 3.59
C GLY A 143 10.15 -14.56 3.59
N ASN A 144 9.83 -13.28 3.74
CA ASN A 144 8.46 -12.75 3.66
C ASN A 144 8.27 -11.76 2.49
N ILE A 145 9.24 -11.68 1.57
CA ILE A 145 9.18 -10.71 0.48
C ILE A 145 7.96 -10.99 -0.41
N TYR A 146 7.22 -9.94 -0.76
CA TYR A 146 6.22 -9.97 -1.83
C TYR A 146 6.49 -8.79 -2.77
N THR A 147 6.20 -9.00 -4.05
CA THR A 147 6.43 -8.02 -5.11
C THR A 147 5.17 -7.87 -5.96
N ALA A 148 5.04 -6.73 -6.64
CA ALA A 148 4.18 -6.69 -7.81
C ALA A 148 4.78 -7.60 -8.89
N ARG A 149 3.92 -8.20 -9.72
CA ARG A 149 4.37 -8.92 -10.91
C ARG A 149 5.25 -8.03 -11.78
N PHE A 150 6.36 -8.57 -12.24
CA PHE A 150 7.38 -7.83 -12.99
C PHE A 150 7.90 -8.65 -14.17
N ILE A 151 8.41 -7.94 -15.16
CA ILE A 151 9.02 -8.48 -16.37
C ILE A 151 10.51 -8.13 -16.29
N VAL A 152 11.35 -9.15 -16.39
CA VAL A 152 12.78 -9.01 -16.61
C VAL A 152 13.06 -9.17 -18.10
N LYS A 153 13.80 -8.23 -18.67
CA LYS A 153 14.31 -8.29 -20.03
C LYS A 153 15.63 -7.54 -20.11
N ASP A 154 16.65 -8.14 -20.72
CA ASP A 154 17.99 -7.53 -20.84
C ASP A 154 18.55 -7.11 -19.46
N GLU A 155 18.41 -7.97 -18.44
CA GLU A 155 18.89 -7.74 -17.06
C GLU A 155 18.28 -6.51 -16.36
N VAL A 156 17.16 -5.99 -16.85
CA VAL A 156 16.40 -4.94 -16.17
C VAL A 156 14.97 -5.39 -15.93
N ALA A 157 14.40 -4.96 -14.81
CA ALA A 157 13.06 -5.27 -14.38
C ALA A 157 12.15 -4.05 -14.50
N SER A 158 10.94 -4.30 -14.98
CA SER A 158 9.85 -3.34 -14.99
C SER A 158 8.59 -4.00 -14.47
N ARG A 159 7.71 -3.23 -13.85
CA ARG A 159 6.42 -3.76 -13.41
C ARG A 159 5.58 -4.24 -14.60
N TYR A 160 4.92 -5.38 -14.44
CA TYR A 160 3.96 -5.88 -15.42
C TYR A 160 2.82 -4.87 -15.61
N GLY A 161 2.53 -4.52 -16.86
CA GLY A 161 1.55 -3.48 -17.19
C GLY A 161 2.06 -2.03 -17.10
N SER A 162 3.32 -1.80 -16.71
CA SER A 162 3.92 -0.46 -16.68
C SER A 162 4.04 0.16 -18.08
N SER A 163 4.00 1.49 -18.16
CA SER A 163 4.40 2.25 -19.36
C SER A 163 5.90 2.17 -19.63
N PHE A 164 6.70 2.00 -18.58
CA PHE A 164 8.15 1.77 -18.68
C PHE A 164 8.38 0.28 -18.92
N LYS A 165 8.79 -0.09 -20.14
CA LYS A 165 9.04 -1.49 -20.52
C LYS A 165 10.50 -1.85 -20.26
N ALA A 166 10.72 -2.99 -19.62
CA ALA A 166 12.04 -3.58 -19.47
C ALA A 166 12.72 -3.78 -20.83
N GLY A 167 14.01 -3.49 -20.86
CA GLY A 167 14.88 -3.53 -22.04
C GLY A 167 16.05 -2.56 -21.87
N LYS A 168 17.05 -2.69 -22.75
CA LYS A 168 18.36 -1.98 -22.65
C LYS A 168 18.29 -0.48 -22.38
N ASP A 169 17.30 0.23 -22.93
CA ASP A 169 17.22 1.70 -22.86
C ASP A 169 16.32 2.22 -21.71
N CYS A 170 15.79 1.34 -20.86
CA CYS A 170 14.87 1.76 -19.80
C CYS A 170 15.61 2.34 -18.59
N ARG A 171 15.81 3.66 -18.60
CA ARG A 171 16.49 4.40 -17.51
C ARG A 171 15.77 4.37 -16.16
N MET A 172 14.45 4.19 -16.18
CA MET A 172 13.63 4.13 -14.96
C MET A 172 13.43 2.70 -14.45
N CYS A 173 13.88 1.68 -15.18
CA CYS A 173 13.74 0.28 -14.80
C CYS A 173 14.84 -0.13 -13.82
N VAL A 174 14.54 -1.15 -13.01
CA VAL A 174 15.42 -1.61 -11.92
C VAL A 174 16.41 -2.63 -12.47
N PRO A 175 17.74 -2.45 -12.32
CA PRO A 175 18.70 -3.47 -12.72
C PRO A 175 18.53 -4.77 -11.91
N LEU A 176 18.47 -5.92 -12.58
CA LEU A 176 18.48 -7.26 -12.00
C LEU A 176 19.44 -8.15 -12.80
N LYS A 177 20.74 -7.97 -12.55
CA LYS A 177 21.82 -8.69 -13.25
C LYS A 177 21.75 -10.19 -13.04
N GLY A 178 21.99 -10.96 -14.09
CA GLY A 178 21.99 -12.42 -14.08
C GLY A 178 20.60 -13.06 -13.95
N VAL A 179 19.52 -12.29 -13.78
CA VAL A 179 18.15 -12.84 -13.76
C VAL A 179 17.70 -13.10 -15.20
N PRO A 180 17.30 -14.34 -15.56
CA PRO A 180 16.87 -14.65 -16.92
C PRO A 180 15.61 -13.89 -17.33
N ASP A 181 15.50 -13.57 -18.61
CA ASP A 181 14.30 -12.97 -19.19
C ASP A 181 13.03 -13.77 -18.84
N GLY A 182 11.98 -13.07 -18.43
CA GLY A 182 10.74 -13.70 -18.02
C GLY A 182 9.82 -12.77 -17.25
N THR A 183 8.66 -13.31 -16.86
CA THR A 183 7.72 -12.64 -15.95
C THR A 183 7.74 -13.36 -14.61
N TYR A 184 7.88 -12.60 -13.52
CA TYR A 184 8.06 -13.13 -12.19
C TYR A 184 7.20 -12.37 -11.16
N GLU A 185 6.99 -13.00 -10.01
CA GLU A 185 6.43 -12.36 -8.81
C GLU A 185 6.92 -13.11 -7.57
N PHE A 186 7.04 -12.39 -6.45
CA PHE A 186 7.21 -12.99 -5.13
C PHE A 186 5.91 -12.89 -4.34
N TYR A 187 5.61 -13.95 -3.60
CA TYR A 187 4.51 -13.98 -2.66
C TYR A 187 4.96 -14.68 -1.37
N TYR A 188 5.13 -13.90 -0.30
CA TYR A 188 5.62 -14.33 1.01
C TYR A 188 6.87 -15.22 0.92
N GLY A 189 7.95 -14.67 0.36
CA GLY A 189 9.25 -15.35 0.21
C GLY A 189 9.33 -16.32 -0.97
N ILE A 190 8.20 -16.74 -1.54
CA ILE A 190 8.19 -17.71 -2.64
C ILE A 190 8.18 -16.97 -3.98
N GLY A 191 9.24 -17.14 -4.76
CA GLY A 191 9.34 -16.65 -6.12
C GLY A 191 8.64 -17.57 -7.12
N TYR A 192 7.90 -16.98 -8.05
CA TYR A 192 7.19 -17.67 -9.12
C TYR A 192 7.61 -17.13 -10.48
N LYS A 193 7.77 -18.01 -11.46
CA LYS A 193 7.71 -17.67 -12.88
C LYS A 193 6.25 -17.68 -13.32
N VAL A 194 5.81 -16.60 -13.95
CA VAL A 194 4.46 -16.43 -14.48
C VAL A 194 4.48 -16.74 -15.97
N LEU A 195 3.68 -17.71 -16.38
CA LEU A 195 3.53 -18.12 -17.77
C LEU A 195 2.57 -17.17 -18.51
N ALA A 196 2.59 -17.21 -19.85
CA ALA A 196 1.68 -16.40 -20.67
C ALA A 196 0.19 -16.65 -20.37
N THR A 197 -0.15 -17.84 -19.86
CA THR A 197 -1.51 -18.21 -19.41
C THR A 197 -1.89 -17.63 -18.04
N GLY A 198 -0.96 -16.95 -17.36
CA GLY A 198 -1.12 -16.46 -15.99
C GLY A 198 -0.85 -17.53 -14.92
N LEU A 199 -0.59 -18.78 -15.31
CA LEU A 199 -0.18 -19.85 -14.39
C LEU A 199 1.17 -19.54 -13.76
N ARG A 200 1.34 -19.97 -12.51
CA ARG A 200 2.53 -19.73 -11.71
C ARG A 200 3.28 -21.03 -11.47
N THR A 201 4.56 -21.04 -11.75
CA THR A 201 5.47 -22.14 -11.43
C THR A 201 6.49 -21.66 -10.41
N LYS A 202 6.64 -22.38 -9.29
CA LYS A 202 7.65 -22.04 -8.28
C LYS A 202 9.03 -22.03 -8.92
N LEU A 203 9.82 -21.01 -8.59
CA LEU A 203 11.22 -20.94 -9.01
C LEU A 203 12.05 -22.01 -8.27
N PRO A 204 13.05 -22.61 -8.92
CA PRO A 204 13.98 -23.50 -8.24
C PRO A 204 14.82 -22.71 -7.22
N SER A 205 15.27 -23.36 -6.16
CA SER A 205 16.01 -22.71 -5.06
C SER A 205 17.33 -22.07 -5.50
N ASN A 206 17.92 -22.54 -6.60
CA ASN A 206 19.14 -21.98 -7.19
C ASN A 206 18.89 -20.83 -8.17
N HIS A 207 17.64 -20.37 -8.33
CA HIS A 207 17.32 -19.26 -9.23
C HIS A 207 17.98 -17.95 -8.73
N PRO A 208 18.54 -17.09 -9.61
CA PRO A 208 19.22 -15.85 -9.19
C PRO A 208 18.37 -14.89 -8.35
N LEU A 209 17.05 -14.94 -8.49
CA LEU A 209 16.12 -14.17 -7.64
C LEU A 209 16.15 -14.59 -6.16
N TYR A 210 16.64 -15.79 -5.82
CA TYR A 210 16.81 -16.25 -4.43
C TYR A 210 18.19 -15.92 -3.85
N THR A 211 19.05 -15.22 -4.59
CA THR A 211 20.38 -14.82 -4.08
C THR A 211 20.21 -13.90 -2.87
N PHE A 212 20.61 -14.36 -1.69
CA PHE A 212 20.53 -13.58 -0.46
C PHE A 212 21.80 -12.75 -0.27
N THR A 213 21.73 -11.46 -0.60
CA THR A 213 22.73 -10.45 -0.21
C THR A 213 22.02 -9.19 0.30
N PRO A 214 22.68 -8.36 1.12
CA PRO A 214 22.13 -7.09 1.58
C PRO A 214 21.59 -6.23 0.43
N GLU A 215 22.36 -6.08 -0.66
CA GLU A 215 21.99 -5.24 -1.81
C GLU A 215 20.73 -5.76 -2.50
N HIS A 216 20.60 -7.08 -2.62
CA HIS A 216 19.44 -7.70 -3.24
C HIS A 216 18.20 -7.62 -2.35
N VAL A 217 18.34 -7.79 -1.03
CA VAL A 217 17.27 -7.57 -0.06
C VAL A 217 16.78 -6.12 -0.12
N GLN A 218 17.70 -5.16 -0.12
CA GLN A 218 17.39 -3.73 -0.26
C GLN A 218 16.64 -3.46 -1.57
N THR A 219 17.12 -4.00 -2.69
CA THR A 219 16.49 -3.83 -4.01
C THR A 219 15.06 -4.36 -4.02
N LEU A 220 14.83 -5.60 -3.57
CA LEU A 220 13.50 -6.20 -3.56
C LEU A 220 12.57 -5.54 -2.55
N TYR A 221 13.09 -5.14 -1.39
CA TYR A 221 12.30 -4.39 -0.41
C TYR A 221 11.93 -3.01 -0.97
N ASN A 222 12.88 -2.17 -1.33
CA ASN A 222 12.58 -0.79 -1.73
C ASN A 222 11.82 -0.69 -3.05
N LEU A 223 12.10 -1.58 -4.02
CA LEU A 223 11.63 -1.39 -5.40
C LEU A 223 10.68 -2.49 -5.87
N GLY A 224 10.46 -3.53 -5.07
CA GLY A 224 9.71 -4.71 -5.48
C GLY A 224 8.21 -4.50 -5.74
N ILE A 225 7.65 -3.34 -5.39
CA ILE A 225 6.24 -3.02 -5.71
C ILE A 225 6.16 -2.18 -6.98
N GLU A 226 6.91 -1.09 -7.03
CA GLU A 226 6.83 -0.12 -8.13
C GLU A 226 7.67 -0.52 -9.33
N TRP A 227 8.80 -1.20 -9.10
CA TRP A 227 9.83 -1.53 -10.08
C TRP A 227 10.31 -0.31 -10.86
N LEU A 228 10.64 0.75 -10.12
CA LEU A 228 11.05 2.04 -10.66
C LEU A 228 12.20 2.65 -9.85
N THR A 229 13.30 3.02 -10.50
CA THR A 229 14.49 3.60 -9.84
C THR A 229 14.25 4.94 -9.11
N PRO A 230 13.26 5.79 -9.44
CA PRO A 230 12.92 6.94 -8.61
C PRO A 230 12.47 6.63 -7.18
N PHE A 231 12.17 5.38 -6.84
CA PHE A 231 11.88 4.94 -5.46
C PHE A 231 13.13 4.50 -4.70
N SER A 232 14.30 4.48 -5.35
CA SER A 232 15.57 4.21 -4.68
C SER A 232 15.93 5.32 -3.69
N PRO A 233 16.71 5.03 -2.64
CA PRO A 233 17.23 6.06 -1.76
C PRO A 233 18.07 7.09 -2.54
N ALA A 234 17.59 8.32 -2.63
CA ALA A 234 18.27 9.40 -3.37
C ALA A 234 18.18 10.76 -2.68
N ALA A 235 17.31 10.90 -1.69
CA ALA A 235 17.09 12.14 -0.95
C ALA A 235 16.63 11.83 0.48
N LYS A 236 16.91 12.77 1.39
CA LYS A 236 16.52 12.70 2.79
C LYS A 236 15.01 12.63 2.98
N ILE A 237 14.27 13.57 2.39
CA ILE A 237 12.82 13.49 2.27
C ILE A 237 12.53 13.20 0.79
N PRO A 238 12.22 11.94 0.43
CA PRO A 238 11.96 11.60 -0.95
C PRO A 238 10.58 12.10 -1.38
N GLY A 239 10.47 12.56 -2.63
CA GLY A 239 9.15 12.86 -3.23
C GLY A 239 8.30 11.62 -3.52
N LEU A 240 8.90 10.43 -3.44
CA LEU A 240 8.27 9.13 -3.64
C LEU A 240 8.82 8.16 -2.59
N LEU A 241 7.96 7.70 -1.68
CA LEU A 241 8.27 6.63 -0.74
C LEU A 241 7.90 5.27 -1.36
N PRO A 242 8.71 4.23 -1.16
CA PRO A 242 8.31 2.86 -1.46
C PRO A 242 6.98 2.51 -0.79
N SER A 243 6.15 1.70 -1.45
CA SER A 243 4.93 1.13 -0.86
C SER A 243 5.26 -0.01 0.10
N ARG A 244 6.06 0.32 1.12
CA ARG A 244 6.53 -0.55 2.18
C ARG A 244 6.27 0.13 3.51
N TYR A 245 5.90 -0.67 4.49
CA TYR A 245 5.46 -0.15 5.76
C TYR A 245 5.80 -1.10 6.90
N VAL A 246 5.80 -0.51 8.08
CA VAL A 246 5.96 -1.18 9.37
C VAL A 246 4.91 -0.70 10.35
N TYR A 247 4.57 -1.57 11.28
CA TYR A 247 3.57 -1.31 12.31
C TYR A 247 3.84 -2.19 13.52
N TYR A 248 3.38 -1.75 14.70
CA TYR A 248 3.42 -2.58 15.89
C TYR A 248 2.14 -3.40 16.04
N ARG A 249 2.28 -4.55 16.69
CA ARG A 249 1.16 -5.36 17.17
C ARG A 249 1.59 -6.09 18.44
N ASP A 250 0.96 -5.72 19.56
CA ASP A 250 1.20 -6.31 20.88
C ASP A 250 2.68 -6.19 21.33
N GLY A 251 3.32 -5.06 20.98
CA GLY A 251 4.73 -4.73 21.22
C GLY A 251 5.71 -5.27 20.17
N ASP A 252 5.31 -6.22 19.34
CA ASP A 252 6.17 -6.76 18.27
C ASP A 252 6.14 -5.81 17.06
N LEU A 253 7.31 -5.55 16.45
CA LEU A 253 7.41 -4.77 15.23
C LEU A 253 7.23 -5.68 14.01
N TYR A 254 6.28 -5.35 13.15
CA TYR A 254 5.98 -6.10 11.93
C TYR A 254 6.45 -5.37 10.68
N ALA A 255 6.91 -6.14 9.72
CA ALA A 255 7.17 -5.70 8.36
C ALA A 255 6.72 -6.81 7.40
N MET A 256 6.21 -6.45 6.23
CA MET A 256 5.82 -7.43 5.20
C MET A 256 4.78 -8.48 5.65
N GLY A 257 3.96 -8.15 6.66
CA GLY A 257 2.95 -9.07 7.21
C GLY A 257 3.50 -10.11 8.19
N ALA A 258 4.78 -10.02 8.57
CA ALA A 258 5.43 -10.93 9.52
C ALA A 258 6.11 -10.16 10.66
N PRO A 259 6.27 -10.77 11.85
CA PRO A 259 7.02 -10.16 12.94
C PRO A 259 8.50 -10.04 12.53
N LEU A 260 9.01 -8.81 12.44
CA LEU A 260 10.39 -8.49 12.11
C LEU A 260 11.29 -8.53 13.35
N MET A 261 10.80 -7.98 14.46
CA MET A 261 11.43 -7.99 15.77
C MET A 261 10.38 -8.21 16.84
N LYS A 262 10.73 -8.99 17.86
CA LYS A 262 9.86 -9.24 19.02
C LYS A 262 10.06 -8.16 20.07
N LYS A 263 9.05 -7.91 20.89
CA LYS A 263 9.10 -6.86 21.93
C LYS A 263 10.23 -7.01 22.95
N ASP A 264 10.73 -8.23 23.13
CA ASP A 264 11.84 -8.59 24.01
C ASP A 264 13.20 -8.62 23.29
N ASP A 265 13.23 -8.35 21.98
CA ASP A 265 14.46 -8.20 21.21
C ASP A 265 15.27 -6.99 21.70
N ALA A 266 16.54 -7.23 22.02
CA ALA A 266 17.41 -6.20 22.58
C ALA A 266 17.62 -5.02 21.61
N SER A 267 17.66 -5.24 20.30
CA SER A 267 17.78 -4.17 19.31
C SER A 267 16.51 -3.32 19.26
N LEU A 268 15.32 -3.94 19.36
CA LEU A 268 14.06 -3.20 19.42
C LEU A 268 13.93 -2.40 20.72
N VAL A 269 14.27 -2.99 21.87
CA VAL A 269 14.28 -2.30 23.17
C VAL A 269 15.22 -1.09 23.14
N ASN A 270 16.45 -1.27 22.63
CA ASN A 270 17.42 -0.18 22.51
C ASN A 270 16.96 0.90 21.53
N PHE A 271 16.31 0.50 20.42
CA PHE A 271 15.72 1.43 19.47
C PHE A 271 14.66 2.31 20.16
N ILE A 272 13.70 1.71 20.86
CA ILE A 272 12.64 2.44 21.58
C ILE A 272 13.26 3.39 22.62
N GLN A 273 14.25 2.95 23.39
CA GLN A 273 14.97 3.82 24.33
C GLN A 273 15.59 5.04 23.65
N ASN A 274 16.23 4.85 22.48
CA ASN A 274 16.80 5.95 21.72
C ASN A 274 15.74 6.91 21.17
N GLU A 275 14.55 6.40 20.79
CA GLU A 275 13.43 7.24 20.35
C GLU A 275 12.93 8.16 21.48
N TYR A 276 12.84 7.65 22.72
CA TYR A 276 12.52 8.49 23.88
C TYR A 276 13.63 9.49 24.23
N LEU A 277 14.91 9.12 24.04
CA LEU A 277 16.01 10.08 24.17
C LEU A 277 15.93 11.20 23.12
N LYS A 278 15.55 10.89 21.87
CA LYS A 278 15.30 11.91 20.84
C LYS A 278 14.17 12.84 21.25
N GLN A 279 13.09 12.31 21.83
CA GLN A 279 11.99 13.11 22.35
C GLN A 279 12.45 14.08 23.45
N GLN A 280 13.23 13.60 24.42
CA GLN A 280 13.73 14.44 25.53
C GLN A 280 14.65 15.56 25.05
N ASN A 281 15.45 15.31 24.01
CA ASN A 281 16.37 16.29 23.43
C ASN A 281 15.74 17.17 22.35
N ALA A 282 14.48 16.93 21.98
CA ALA A 282 13.80 17.70 20.95
C ALA A 282 13.47 19.12 21.44
N PRO A 283 13.61 20.14 20.58
CA PRO A 283 13.28 21.50 20.97
C PRO A 283 11.77 21.67 21.17
N THR A 284 11.37 22.55 22.10
CA THR A 284 9.96 22.82 22.42
C THR A 284 9.14 23.33 21.25
N TYR A 285 9.76 24.04 20.29
CA TYR A 285 9.09 24.55 19.11
C TYR A 285 8.91 23.50 18.00
N ARG A 286 9.56 22.33 18.12
CA ARG A 286 9.41 21.18 17.21
C ARG A 286 9.59 19.88 18.00
N PRO A 287 8.59 19.50 18.82
CA PRO A 287 8.64 18.26 19.59
C PRO A 287 8.78 17.05 18.67
N TYR A 288 9.42 16.01 19.19
CA TYR A 288 9.54 14.71 18.54
C TYR A 288 8.63 13.69 19.23
N ILE A 289 8.04 12.80 18.43
CA ILE A 289 7.18 11.72 18.91
C ILE A 289 7.88 10.41 18.59
N PRO A 290 8.22 9.58 19.60
CA PRO A 290 8.85 8.28 19.41
C PRO A 290 8.05 7.37 18.48
N PHE A 291 8.73 6.61 17.62
CA PHE A 291 8.09 5.50 16.89
C PHE A 291 7.98 4.25 17.77
N ASP A 292 6.91 4.20 18.56
CA ASP A 292 6.62 3.14 19.55
C ASP A 292 5.19 2.58 19.35
N ASP A 293 4.88 1.46 20.00
CA ASP A 293 3.55 0.86 20.01
C ASP A 293 2.60 1.73 20.85
N SER A 294 1.83 2.60 20.19
CA SER A 294 0.89 3.47 20.89
C SER A 294 -0.27 2.63 21.43
N PRO A 295 -0.58 2.73 22.73
CA PRO A 295 -1.66 1.96 23.31
C PRO A 295 -2.98 2.30 22.62
N PRO A 296 -3.96 1.36 22.63
CA PRO A 296 -5.32 1.68 22.26
C PRO A 296 -5.81 2.93 23.02
N PRO A 297 -6.74 3.71 22.44
CA PRO A 297 -7.27 4.90 23.08
C PRO A 297 -8.12 4.49 24.28
N PHE A 298 -7.48 4.31 25.43
CA PHE A 298 -8.14 3.95 26.67
C PHE A 298 -8.57 5.22 27.42
N ASP A 299 -9.74 5.16 28.04
CA ASP A 299 -10.18 6.14 29.02
C ASP A 299 -9.40 6.01 30.34
N LYS A 300 -9.74 6.85 31.32
CA LYS A 300 -9.07 6.87 32.64
C LYS A 300 -9.23 5.55 33.42
N ASP A 301 -10.21 4.71 33.06
CA ASP A 301 -10.50 3.43 33.70
C ASP A 301 -9.91 2.24 32.92
N GLY A 302 -9.14 2.49 31.86
CA GLY A 302 -8.51 1.45 31.03
C GLY A 302 -9.46 0.78 30.04
N LYS A 303 -10.65 1.34 29.79
CA LYS A 303 -11.61 0.87 28.77
C LYS A 303 -11.45 1.66 27.49
N ILE A 304 -11.88 1.11 26.35
CA ILE A 304 -11.84 1.84 25.08
C ILE A 304 -12.64 3.15 25.20
N ASP A 305 -12.01 4.28 24.90
CA ASP A 305 -12.61 5.61 24.91
C ASP A 305 -13.55 5.77 23.69
N PRO A 306 -14.88 5.77 23.90
CA PRO A 306 -15.84 5.87 22.81
C PRO A 306 -15.88 7.27 22.18
N ASP A 307 -15.49 8.32 22.91
CA ASP A 307 -15.51 9.68 22.42
C ASP A 307 -14.28 9.92 21.53
N PHE A 308 -13.11 9.39 21.91
CA PHE A 308 -11.95 9.32 21.01
C PHE A 308 -12.30 8.59 19.71
N LEU A 309 -12.96 7.43 19.78
CA LEU A 309 -13.33 6.67 18.58
C LEU A 309 -14.34 7.39 17.68
N LYS A 310 -15.33 8.08 18.25
CA LYS A 310 -16.27 8.88 17.44
C LYS A 310 -15.58 10.07 16.79
N GLN A 311 -14.60 10.64 17.48
CA GLN A 311 -13.90 11.86 17.07
C GLN A 311 -12.81 11.62 16.02
N TYR A 312 -12.01 10.56 16.19
CA TYR A 312 -10.84 10.26 15.34
C TYR A 312 -10.91 8.91 14.66
N GLY A 313 -11.96 8.13 14.92
CA GLY A 313 -12.29 6.96 14.11
C GLY A 313 -12.92 7.38 12.78
N ILE A 314 -13.02 6.41 11.88
CA ILE A 314 -13.67 6.61 10.60
C ILE A 314 -15.07 6.00 10.65
N LEU A 315 -16.10 6.84 10.64
CA LEU A 315 -17.48 6.38 10.54
C LEU A 315 -17.81 6.10 9.08
N VAL A 316 -18.05 4.83 8.74
CA VAL A 316 -18.60 4.46 7.43
C VAL A 316 -20.04 4.95 7.36
N PRO A 317 -20.41 5.80 6.38
CA PRO A 317 -21.77 6.33 6.27
C PRO A 317 -22.82 5.22 6.09
N PRO A 318 -24.08 5.46 6.49
CA PRO A 318 -25.17 4.53 6.20
C PRO A 318 -25.22 4.17 4.71
N LYS A 319 -25.44 2.89 4.41
CA LYS A 319 -25.49 2.35 3.02
C LYS A 319 -24.22 2.63 2.20
N HIS A 320 -23.07 2.66 2.86
CA HIS A 320 -21.77 2.74 2.21
C HIS A 320 -20.84 1.64 2.74
N TYR A 321 -19.81 1.33 1.97
CA TYR A 321 -18.85 0.28 2.28
C TYR A 321 -17.42 0.81 2.16
N LEU A 322 -16.60 0.46 3.15
CA LEU A 322 -15.15 0.53 3.03
C LEU A 322 -14.68 -0.76 2.35
N VAL A 323 -14.10 -0.65 1.16
CA VAL A 323 -13.57 -1.79 0.41
C VAL A 323 -12.06 -1.69 0.31
N LEU A 324 -11.39 -2.83 0.41
CA LEU A 324 -9.94 -2.96 0.29
C LEU A 324 -9.65 -4.07 -0.71
N GLY A 325 -8.63 -3.87 -1.55
CA GLY A 325 -8.16 -4.92 -2.44
C GLY A 325 -7.07 -5.76 -1.78
N ASP A 326 -7.08 -7.06 -2.07
CA ASP A 326 -6.11 -8.03 -1.55
C ASP A 326 -4.65 -7.62 -1.81
N ASN A 327 -4.39 -6.98 -2.96
CA ASN A 327 -3.09 -6.37 -3.26
C ASN A 327 -3.02 -4.95 -2.69
N TYR A 328 -2.96 -4.85 -1.37
CA TYR A 328 -3.03 -3.58 -0.65
C TYR A 328 -2.01 -2.54 -1.11
N ALA A 329 -0.83 -2.96 -1.59
CA ALA A 329 0.24 -2.05 -1.99
C ALA A 329 -0.08 -1.34 -3.32
N MET A 330 -1.00 -1.89 -4.12
CA MET A 330 -1.32 -1.39 -5.46
C MET A 330 -2.81 -1.26 -5.74
N SER A 331 -3.65 -1.50 -4.75
CA SER A 331 -5.09 -1.40 -4.88
C SER A 331 -5.52 0.07 -4.78
N ALA A 332 -6.08 0.58 -5.87
CA ALA A 332 -6.92 1.78 -5.83
C ALA A 332 -8.27 1.37 -5.27
N ASP A 333 -8.41 1.44 -3.95
CA ASP A 333 -9.63 1.07 -3.22
C ASP A 333 -10.15 2.24 -2.39
N SER A 334 -10.92 1.99 -1.32
CA SER A 334 -11.50 3.06 -0.52
C SER A 334 -10.47 3.99 0.11
N ARG A 335 -9.21 3.56 0.22
CA ARG A 335 -8.12 4.43 0.66
C ARG A 335 -7.83 5.57 -0.32
N ASP A 336 -8.08 5.34 -1.61
CA ASP A 336 -7.91 6.31 -2.69
C ASP A 336 -9.24 7.01 -3.03
N PHE A 337 -10.27 6.25 -3.43
CA PHE A 337 -11.51 6.82 -3.96
C PHE A 337 -12.62 7.05 -2.90
N GLY A 338 -12.44 6.56 -1.66
CA GLY A 338 -13.40 6.69 -0.57
C GLY A 338 -14.45 5.57 -0.51
N PHE A 339 -15.54 5.80 0.23
CA PHE A 339 -16.54 4.76 0.43
C PHE A 339 -17.38 4.49 -0.83
N VAL A 340 -17.79 3.23 -0.98
CA VAL A 340 -18.64 2.79 -2.09
C VAL A 340 -20.10 2.79 -1.66
N PRO A 341 -21.00 3.54 -2.33
CA PRO A 341 -22.44 3.47 -2.07
C PRO A 341 -23.00 2.08 -2.34
N GLU A 342 -23.93 1.61 -1.51
CA GLU A 342 -24.63 0.32 -1.67
C GLU A 342 -25.27 0.18 -3.06
N SER A 343 -25.84 1.27 -3.60
CA SER A 343 -26.45 1.30 -4.93
C SER A 343 -25.48 0.99 -6.07
N ASN A 344 -24.17 1.14 -5.85
CA ASN A 344 -23.15 0.82 -6.85
C ASN A 344 -22.77 -0.67 -6.84
N ILE A 345 -23.15 -1.42 -5.81
CA ILE A 345 -22.88 -2.85 -5.70
C ILE A 345 -23.83 -3.61 -6.61
N ARG A 346 -23.27 -4.30 -7.61
CA ARG A 346 -24.04 -5.10 -8.58
C ARG A 346 -24.23 -6.55 -8.16
N GLY A 347 -23.42 -7.04 -7.24
CA GLY A 347 -23.43 -8.42 -6.75
C GLY A 347 -22.05 -8.81 -6.24
N ALA A 348 -21.92 -10.08 -5.85
CA ALA A 348 -20.66 -10.64 -5.37
C ALA A 348 -20.18 -11.78 -6.30
N PRO A 349 -18.86 -11.92 -6.51
CA PRO A 349 -18.31 -12.93 -7.42
C PRO A 349 -18.60 -14.34 -6.90
N ALA A 350 -19.30 -15.20 -7.66
CA ALA A 350 -19.78 -16.48 -7.12
C ALA A 350 -18.75 -17.63 -7.20
N TYR A 351 -17.85 -17.60 -8.18
CA TYR A 351 -17.00 -18.72 -8.53
C TYR A 351 -15.67 -18.27 -9.16
N ILE A 352 -14.56 -18.88 -8.76
CA ILE A 352 -13.26 -18.78 -9.43
C ILE A 352 -13.14 -19.96 -10.38
N PHE A 353 -13.09 -19.71 -11.69
CA PHE A 353 -12.93 -20.76 -12.71
C PHE A 353 -11.50 -20.86 -13.26
N TRP A 354 -10.62 -19.91 -12.94
CA TRP A 354 -9.23 -19.88 -13.39
C TRP A 354 -8.33 -19.21 -12.34
N PRO A 355 -7.08 -19.69 -12.13
CA PRO A 355 -6.48 -20.87 -12.74
C PRO A 355 -7.02 -22.20 -12.19
N PRO A 356 -6.90 -23.31 -12.95
CA PRO A 356 -7.18 -24.64 -12.44
C PRO A 356 -6.27 -24.94 -11.23
N GLY A 357 -6.85 -25.46 -10.16
CA GLY A 357 -6.12 -25.80 -8.93
C GLY A 357 -6.93 -25.56 -7.66
N PRO A 358 -6.26 -25.47 -6.49
CA PRO A 358 -6.92 -25.40 -5.18
C PRO A 358 -7.83 -24.18 -4.98
N HIS A 359 -7.63 -23.12 -5.76
CA HIS A 359 -8.43 -21.89 -5.69
C HIS A 359 -9.65 -21.91 -6.61
N MET A 360 -9.78 -22.93 -7.47
CA MET A 360 -10.96 -23.09 -8.32
C MET A 360 -12.14 -23.56 -7.47
N GLY A 361 -13.25 -22.84 -7.52
CA GLY A 361 -14.41 -23.19 -6.72
C GLY A 361 -15.29 -22.00 -6.37
N PRO A 362 -16.39 -22.26 -5.63
CA PRO A 362 -17.22 -21.20 -5.09
C PRO A 362 -16.44 -20.39 -4.06
N LEU A 363 -16.71 -19.08 -4.01
CA LEU A 363 -16.13 -18.20 -2.99
C LEU A 363 -16.85 -18.38 -1.65
N LEU A 364 -16.10 -18.23 -0.54
CA LEU A 364 -16.60 -18.30 0.83
C LEU A 364 -17.43 -17.06 1.18
N GLN A 365 -18.61 -16.94 0.57
CA GLN A 365 -19.56 -15.87 0.81
C GLN A 365 -20.99 -16.42 0.85
N PRO A 366 -21.92 -15.74 1.53
CA PRO A 366 -23.32 -16.14 1.53
C PRO A 366 -23.82 -16.30 0.09
N THR A 367 -24.44 -17.44 -0.20
CA THR A 367 -24.93 -17.72 -1.55
C THR A 367 -26.04 -16.73 -1.89
N TYR A 368 -25.87 -15.98 -2.98
CA TYR A 368 -26.99 -15.27 -3.57
C TYR A 368 -27.95 -16.32 -4.15
N PRO A 369 -29.26 -16.26 -3.83
CA PRO A 369 -30.21 -17.23 -4.36
C PRO A 369 -30.18 -17.17 -5.89
N LEU A 370 -29.90 -18.32 -6.52
CA LEU A 370 -29.90 -18.47 -7.97
C LEU A 370 -31.26 -18.08 -8.57
N PHE A 371 -32.34 -18.29 -7.81
CA PHE A 371 -33.70 -17.89 -8.15
C PHE A 371 -34.16 -16.74 -7.27
N ASN A 372 -34.26 -15.55 -7.85
CA ASN A 372 -35.12 -14.48 -7.35
C ASN A 372 -36.21 -14.21 -8.39
N SER A 373 -37.36 -13.69 -7.98
CA SER A 373 -38.53 -13.52 -8.87
C SER A 373 -38.21 -12.85 -10.22
N PRO A 374 -37.34 -11.81 -10.29
CA PRO A 374 -36.92 -11.22 -11.56
C PRO A 374 -36.10 -12.19 -12.45
N ARG A 375 -35.16 -12.95 -11.89
CA ARG A 375 -34.37 -13.94 -12.64
C ARG A 375 -35.20 -15.12 -13.10
N PHE A 376 -36.17 -15.57 -12.29
CA PHE A 376 -37.09 -16.63 -12.69
C PHE A 376 -37.90 -16.21 -13.93
N ALA A 377 -38.42 -14.98 -13.96
CA ALA A 377 -39.11 -14.44 -15.13
C ALA A 377 -38.21 -14.41 -16.38
N ILE A 378 -36.94 -14.00 -16.24
CA ILE A 378 -35.96 -14.01 -17.34
C ILE A 378 -35.67 -15.43 -17.83
N TRP A 379 -35.43 -16.38 -16.92
CA TRP A 379 -35.19 -17.78 -17.29
C TRP A 379 -36.41 -18.42 -17.96
N CYS A 380 -37.62 -18.16 -17.48
CA CYS A 380 -38.85 -18.57 -18.14
C CYS A 380 -38.94 -17.99 -19.56
N LEU A 381 -38.62 -16.70 -19.75
CA LEU A 381 -38.59 -16.08 -21.06
C LEU A 381 -37.58 -16.76 -22.00
N VAL A 382 -36.36 -17.02 -21.52
CA VAL A 382 -35.31 -17.71 -22.29
C VAL A 382 -35.75 -19.12 -22.69
N ILE A 383 -36.36 -19.86 -21.77
CA ILE A 383 -36.90 -21.21 -22.04
C ILE A 383 -38.01 -21.14 -23.07
N VAL A 384 -38.94 -20.19 -22.97
CA VAL A 384 -40.01 -20.00 -23.95
C VAL A 384 -39.45 -19.67 -25.33
N ILE A 385 -38.48 -18.75 -25.43
CA ILE A 385 -37.80 -18.42 -26.68
C ILE A 385 -37.11 -19.66 -27.27
N PHE A 386 -36.41 -20.43 -26.44
CA PHE A 386 -35.75 -21.66 -26.85
C PHE A 386 -36.74 -22.73 -27.34
N ILE A 387 -37.88 -22.92 -26.65
CA ILE A 387 -38.94 -23.83 -27.07
C ILE A 387 -39.53 -23.39 -28.41
N ILE A 388 -39.82 -22.10 -28.59
CA ILE A 388 -40.34 -21.57 -29.86
C ILE A 388 -39.32 -21.80 -30.99
N TRP A 389 -38.05 -21.50 -30.75
CA TRP A 389 -36.97 -21.75 -31.70
C TRP A 389 -36.87 -23.24 -32.04
N TRP A 390 -36.85 -24.12 -31.04
CA TRP A 390 -36.77 -25.57 -31.20
C TRP A 390 -37.95 -26.13 -32.00
N ILE A 391 -39.18 -25.69 -31.70
CA ILE A 391 -40.39 -26.08 -32.45
C ILE A 391 -40.28 -25.61 -33.91
N ARG A 392 -39.86 -24.36 -34.16
CA ARG A 392 -39.70 -23.83 -35.54
C ARG A 392 -38.63 -24.59 -36.31
N HIS A 393 -37.46 -24.79 -35.69
CA HIS A 393 -36.34 -25.52 -36.27
C HIS A 393 -36.75 -26.98 -36.60
N HIS A 394 -37.43 -27.65 -35.67
CA HIS A 394 -37.87 -29.03 -35.88
C HIS A 394 -38.99 -29.14 -36.93
N LYS A 395 -39.83 -28.12 -37.10
CA LYS A 395 -40.84 -28.06 -38.19
C LYS A 395 -40.22 -27.77 -39.55
N GLN A 396 -39.18 -26.93 -39.63
CA GLN A 396 -38.48 -26.66 -40.90
C GLN A 396 -37.69 -27.86 -41.40
N ASN A 397 -37.13 -28.68 -40.49
CA ASN A 397 -36.39 -29.90 -40.84
C ASN A 397 -37.27 -31.14 -41.08
N LYS A 398 -38.59 -30.96 -41.24
CA LYS A 398 -39.55 -32.01 -41.63
C LYS A 398 -40.14 -31.80 -43.02
N LEU A 399 -39.43 -31.14 -43.93
CA LEU A 399 -39.76 -31.23 -45.36
C LEU A 399 -39.30 -32.61 -45.86
N PRO A 400 -40.17 -33.43 -46.47
CA PRO A 400 -39.81 -34.77 -46.89
C PRO A 400 -38.77 -34.69 -48.00
N ILE A 401 -37.62 -35.34 -47.80
CA ILE A 401 -36.74 -35.72 -48.90
C ILE A 401 -37.56 -36.74 -49.71
N LYS A 402 -38.14 -36.31 -50.83
CA LYS A 402 -38.63 -37.25 -51.84
C LYS A 402 -37.41 -38.01 -52.34
N ILE A 403 -37.29 -39.26 -51.94
CA ILE A 403 -36.39 -40.21 -52.58
C ILE A 403 -37.21 -40.77 -53.74
N ASP A 404 -36.95 -40.30 -54.95
CA ASP A 404 -37.42 -40.98 -56.16
C ASP A 404 -36.55 -42.24 -56.33
N GLU A 405 -37.15 -43.41 -56.15
CA GLU A 405 -36.53 -44.68 -56.51
C GLU A 405 -36.83 -44.97 -57.99
N HIS A 406 -35.81 -44.86 -58.85
CA HIS A 406 -35.74 -45.50 -60.16
C HIS A 406 -34.31 -45.92 -60.49
#